data_AF-A0A3A6VX40-F1
#
_entry.id   AF-A0A3A6VX40-F1
#
_cell.length_a   1.000
_cell.length_b   1.000
_cell.length_c   1.000
_cell.angle_alpha   90.00
_cell.angle_beta   90.00
_cell.angle_gamma   90.00
#
_symmetry.space_group_name_H-M   'P 1'
#
loop_
_entity.id
_entity.type
_entity.pdbx_description
1 polymer ?
#
loop_
_entity_poly.entity_id
_entity_poly.type
_entity_poly.pdbx_seq_one_letter_code
_entity_poly.pdbx_strand_id
1 'polypeptide(L)'
;MPSEKSRYLNRGPKSPVDMHQLKKYLNSFTKEHLAEIVLLNAQYNSVLWRALSASIGMRLANGDWEEIKKAIDYAFYFPEYIRYTENGYGFIIYEMINALEFLYKDRDKQFILQVADYMFEQAEQALESFEEGWDWTCALESLKDWIRNKKIKCK
;
A
#
# COMPACT_ATOMS: atom_id res chain seq x y z
N MET A 1 -42.32 -7.64 3.89
CA MET A 1 -42.27 -6.64 2.80
C MET A 1 -40.89 -6.02 2.79
N PRO A 2 -40.14 -6.04 1.66
CA PRO A 2 -38.86 -5.32 1.58
C PRO A 2 -39.13 -3.81 1.69
N SER A 3 -38.37 -3.10 2.52
CA SER A 3 -38.51 -1.65 2.70
C SER A 3 -38.21 -0.91 1.39
N GLU A 4 -38.94 0.17 1.09
CA GLU A 4 -38.77 0.96 -0.15
C GLU A 4 -37.34 1.47 -0.36
N LYS A 5 -36.53 1.55 0.70
CA LYS A 5 -35.10 1.89 0.65
C LYS A 5 -34.25 0.89 -0.13
N SER A 6 -34.64 -0.39 -0.23
CA SER A 6 -33.87 -1.39 -0.99
C SER A 6 -34.02 -1.26 -2.52
N ARG A 7 -35.03 -0.52 -3.00
CA ARG A 7 -35.27 -0.31 -4.44
C ARG A 7 -34.28 0.64 -5.11
N TYR A 8 -33.52 1.42 -4.32
CA TYR A 8 -32.65 2.49 -4.80
C TYR A 8 -31.15 2.18 -4.76
N LEU A 9 -30.72 1.09 -4.12
CA LEU A 9 -29.30 0.76 -3.97
C LEU A 9 -28.58 0.39 -5.28
N ASN A 10 -29.31 0.07 -6.35
CA ASN A 10 -28.74 -0.44 -7.62
C ASN A 10 -29.18 0.35 -8.87
N ARG A 11 -29.56 1.63 -8.75
CA ARG A 11 -30.06 2.46 -9.86
C ARG A 11 -29.11 3.56 -10.35
N GLY A 12 -27.86 3.57 -9.90
CA GLY A 12 -26.85 4.48 -10.45
C GLY A 12 -26.57 4.17 -11.92
N PRO A 13 -26.10 5.16 -12.72
CA PRO A 13 -25.61 4.87 -14.06
C PRO A 13 -24.52 3.80 -13.95
N LYS A 14 -24.60 2.78 -14.81
CA LYS A 14 -23.55 1.78 -14.88
C LYS A 14 -22.25 2.48 -15.24
N SER A 15 -21.14 2.03 -14.65
CA SER A 15 -19.82 2.49 -15.08
C SER A 15 -19.74 2.31 -16.61
N PRO A 16 -19.32 3.35 -17.35
CA PRO A 16 -19.22 3.27 -18.81
C PRO A 16 -18.18 2.23 -19.25
N VAL A 17 -17.26 1.85 -18.36
CA VAL A 17 -16.19 0.88 -18.60
C VAL A 17 -16.04 0.01 -17.35
N ASP A 18 -15.91 -1.31 -17.52
CA ASP A 18 -15.61 -2.20 -16.39
C ASP A 18 -14.11 -2.18 -16.02
N MET A 19 -13.77 -2.74 -14.85
CA MET A 19 -12.38 -2.68 -14.34
C MET A 19 -11.39 -3.46 -15.22
N HIS A 20 -11.81 -4.54 -15.89
CA HIS A 20 -10.95 -5.30 -16.79
C HIS A 20 -10.68 -4.54 -18.08
N GLN A 21 -11.70 -3.90 -18.63
CA GLN A 21 -11.57 -3.00 -19.77
C GLN A 21 -10.65 -1.84 -19.42
N LEU A 22 -10.86 -1.17 -18.28
CA LEU A 22 -9.98 -0.10 -17.82
C LEU A 22 -8.52 -0.58 -17.77
N LYS A 23 -8.24 -1.70 -17.10
CA LYS A 23 -6.89 -2.27 -17.00
C LYS A 23 -6.24 -2.53 -18.37
N LYS A 24 -7.02 -2.97 -19.35
CA LYS A 24 -6.52 -3.22 -20.72
C LYS A 24 -6.07 -1.93 -21.42
N TYR A 25 -6.78 -0.82 -21.18
CA TYR A 25 -6.50 0.47 -21.82
C TYR A 25 -5.57 1.38 -21.01
N LEU A 26 -5.29 1.10 -19.74
CA LEU A 26 -4.31 1.88 -18.97
C LEU A 26 -2.95 1.97 -19.68
N ASN A 27 -2.53 0.91 -20.37
CA ASN A 27 -1.27 0.89 -21.11
C ASN A 27 -1.26 1.77 -22.37
N SER A 28 -2.42 2.25 -22.86
CA SER A 28 -2.47 3.19 -23.98
C SER A 28 -2.27 4.64 -23.54
N PHE A 29 -2.23 4.90 -22.23
CA PHE A 29 -1.95 6.22 -21.68
C PHE A 29 -0.44 6.44 -21.69
N THR A 30 -0.02 7.68 -21.98
CA THR A 30 1.38 8.08 -21.78
C THR A 30 1.74 8.01 -20.31
N LYS A 31 3.02 7.76 -19.99
CA LYS A 31 3.49 7.68 -18.61
C LYS A 31 3.26 8.98 -17.85
N GLU A 32 3.44 10.11 -18.52
CA GLU A 32 3.26 11.46 -17.99
C GLU A 32 1.82 11.68 -17.56
N HIS A 33 0.86 11.37 -18.43
CA HIS A 33 -0.55 11.47 -18.12
C HIS A 33 -0.98 10.54 -16.97
N LEU A 34 -0.46 9.31 -16.91
CA LEU A 34 -0.71 8.42 -15.77
C LEU A 34 -0.13 8.99 -14.46
N ALA A 35 1.07 9.56 -14.50
CA ALA A 35 1.70 10.18 -13.35
C ALA A 35 0.88 11.39 -12.85
N GLU A 36 0.37 12.23 -13.77
CA GLU A 36 -0.53 13.34 -13.42
C GLU A 36 -1.82 12.86 -12.75
N ILE A 37 -2.48 11.85 -13.31
CA ILE A 37 -3.70 11.28 -12.71
C ILE A 37 -3.41 10.77 -11.30
N VAL A 38 -2.32 10.02 -11.11
CA VAL A 38 -1.94 9.50 -9.80
C VAL A 38 -1.66 10.63 -8.81
N LEU A 39 -0.92 11.66 -9.24
CA LEU A 39 -0.59 12.82 -8.40
C LEU A 39 -1.84 13.57 -7.95
N LEU A 40 -2.76 13.87 -8.89
CA LEU A 40 -4.01 14.56 -8.58
C LEU A 40 -4.86 13.76 -7.60
N ASN A 41 -4.94 12.44 -7.75
CA ASN A 41 -5.70 11.59 -6.81
C ASN A 41 -5.03 11.50 -5.44
N ALA A 42 -3.70 11.45 -5.38
CA ALA A 42 -2.97 11.39 -4.12
C ALA A 42 -3.20 12.62 -3.25
N GLN A 43 -3.48 13.79 -3.83
CA GLN A 43 -3.81 15.01 -3.07
C GLN A 43 -5.07 14.88 -2.21
N TYR A 44 -5.99 13.99 -2.57
CA TYR A 44 -7.28 13.81 -1.89
C TYR A 44 -7.46 12.42 -1.27
N ASN A 45 -6.48 11.53 -1.43
CA ASN A 45 -6.51 10.18 -0.90
C ASN A 45 -5.28 9.95 -0.02
N SER A 46 -5.49 10.01 1.30
CA SER A 46 -4.44 9.88 2.31
C SER A 46 -3.72 8.53 2.26
N VAL A 47 -4.44 7.44 1.96
CA VAL A 47 -3.88 6.09 1.83
C VAL A 47 -2.93 6.02 0.64
N LEU A 48 -3.37 6.52 -0.53
CA LEU A 48 -2.54 6.57 -1.73
C LEU A 48 -1.32 7.46 -1.52
N TRP A 49 -1.49 8.63 -0.90
CA TRP A 49 -0.38 9.53 -0.60
C TRP A 49 0.67 8.89 0.31
N ARG A 50 0.25 8.21 1.38
CA ARG A 50 1.15 7.50 2.30
C ARG A 50 1.90 6.37 1.60
N ALA A 51 1.19 5.54 0.84
CA ALA A 51 1.77 4.43 0.08
C ALA A 51 2.87 4.92 -0.89
N LEU A 52 2.57 5.98 -1.65
CA LEU A 52 3.52 6.56 -2.60
C LEU A 52 4.70 7.24 -1.88
N SER A 53 4.43 8.01 -0.82
CA SER A 53 5.48 8.69 -0.04
C SER A 53 6.46 7.69 0.57
N ALA A 54 5.97 6.58 1.11
CA ALA A 54 6.79 5.53 1.67
C ALA A 54 7.64 4.84 0.59
N SER A 55 6.99 4.36 -0.48
CA SER A 55 7.66 3.65 -1.58
C SER A 55 8.73 4.50 -2.27
N ILE A 56 8.43 5.77 -2.54
CA ILE A 56 9.38 6.71 -3.13
C ILE A 56 10.47 7.09 -2.12
N GLY A 57 10.12 7.40 -0.87
CA GLY A 57 11.05 7.77 0.18
C GLY A 57 12.11 6.69 0.43
N MET A 58 11.67 5.43 0.53
CA MET A 58 12.57 4.27 0.66
C MET A 58 13.56 4.16 -0.51
N ARG A 59 13.10 4.45 -1.74
CA ARG A 59 13.96 4.40 -2.94
C ARG A 59 14.94 5.56 -2.99
N LEU A 60 14.50 6.77 -2.62
CA LEU A 60 15.33 7.97 -2.62
C LEU A 60 16.36 7.99 -1.50
N ALA A 61 16.08 7.34 -0.36
CA ALA A 61 17.02 7.21 0.75
C ALA A 61 18.34 6.53 0.37
N ASN A 62 18.38 5.80 -0.76
CA ASN A 62 19.61 5.26 -1.35
C ASN A 62 20.47 4.42 -0.38
N GLY A 63 19.81 3.67 0.52
CA GLY A 63 20.50 2.84 1.53
C GLY A 63 20.78 3.55 2.85
N ASP A 64 20.36 4.80 3.02
CA ASP A 64 20.34 5.46 4.33
C ASP A 64 19.24 4.85 5.21
N TRP A 65 19.67 4.23 6.31
CA TRP A 65 18.79 3.56 7.25
C TRP A 65 17.79 4.51 7.92
N GLU A 66 18.23 5.70 8.36
CA GLU A 66 17.36 6.62 9.10
C GLU A 66 16.34 7.29 8.18
N GLU A 67 16.70 7.59 6.93
CA GLU A 67 15.73 8.09 5.96
C GLU A 67 14.71 7.03 5.55
N ILE A 68 15.13 5.76 5.41
CA ILE A 68 14.19 4.64 5.18
C ILE A 68 13.23 4.50 6.37
N LYS A 69 13.73 4.55 7.61
CA LYS A 69 12.88 4.49 8.79
C LYS A 69 11.85 5.60 8.82
N LYS A 70 12.25 6.85 8.58
CA LYS A 70 11.32 7.99 8.52
C LYS A 70 10.20 7.77 7.51
N ALA A 71 10.52 7.20 6.34
CA ALA A 71 9.52 6.88 5.33
C ALA A 71 8.52 5.80 5.80
N ILE A 72 9.01 4.75 6.47
CA ILE A 72 8.19 3.68 7.04
C ILE A 72 7.31 4.21 8.19
N ASP A 73 7.92 4.92 9.13
CA ASP A 73 7.25 5.48 10.31
C ASP A 73 6.12 6.43 9.88
N TYR A 74 6.39 7.30 8.90
CA TYR A 74 5.37 8.18 8.34
C TYR A 74 4.20 7.39 7.72
N ALA A 75 4.50 6.32 6.98
CA ALA A 75 3.48 5.52 6.29
C ALA A 75 2.50 4.88 7.28
N PHE A 76 3.02 4.41 8.42
CA PHE A 76 2.29 3.64 9.41
C PHE A 76 1.80 4.45 10.62
N TYR A 77 2.10 5.74 10.66
CA TYR A 77 1.60 6.63 11.70
C TYR A 77 0.14 7.03 11.45
N PHE A 78 -0.79 6.39 12.17
CA PHE A 78 -2.22 6.69 12.16
C PHE A 78 -2.61 7.42 13.47
N PRO A 79 -2.75 8.76 13.45
CA PRO A 79 -3.11 9.51 14.65
C PRO A 79 -4.58 9.32 15.06
N GLU A 80 -5.41 8.81 14.14
CA GLU A 80 -6.84 8.60 14.34
C GLU A 80 -7.15 7.09 14.33
N TYR A 81 -8.22 6.73 15.06
CA TYR A 81 -8.72 5.36 15.07
C TYR A 81 -9.50 5.06 13.78
N ILE A 82 -9.05 4.05 13.04
CA ILE A 82 -9.56 3.66 11.74
C ILE A 82 -10.74 2.71 11.94
N ARG A 83 -11.91 3.14 11.48
CA ARG A 83 -13.16 2.37 11.63
C ARG A 83 -13.26 1.25 10.62
N TYR A 84 -14.06 0.23 10.92
CA TYR A 84 -14.33 -0.88 9.99
C TYR A 84 -14.93 -0.44 8.63
N THR A 85 -15.51 0.77 8.56
CA THR A 85 -16.06 1.35 7.33
C THR A 85 -15.00 1.94 6.41
N GLU A 86 -13.79 2.15 6.91
CA GLU A 86 -12.67 2.68 6.14
C GLU A 86 -11.78 1.54 5.65
N ASN A 87 -11.51 1.52 4.34
CA ASN A 87 -10.97 0.34 3.67
C ASN A 87 -9.73 0.71 2.83
N GLY A 88 -8.92 -0.30 2.51
CA GLY A 88 -7.84 -0.18 1.53
C GLY A 88 -6.48 0.24 2.12
N TYR A 89 -6.36 0.32 3.45
CA TYR A 89 -5.10 0.64 4.11
C TYR A 89 -4.02 -0.43 3.87
N GLY A 90 -4.40 -1.69 3.63
CA GLY A 90 -3.46 -2.76 3.26
C GLY A 90 -2.65 -2.43 1.99
N PHE A 91 -3.18 -1.57 1.12
CA PHE A 91 -2.45 -1.05 -0.05
C PHE A 91 -1.10 -0.42 0.30
N ILE A 92 -0.97 0.22 1.46
CA ILE A 92 0.29 0.84 1.91
C ILE A 92 1.38 -0.23 2.02
N ILE A 93 1.09 -1.34 2.70
CA ILE A 93 2.04 -2.45 2.86
C ILE A 93 2.36 -3.10 1.51
N TYR A 94 1.35 -3.33 0.65
CA TYR A 94 1.59 -3.92 -0.67
C TYR A 94 2.51 -3.07 -1.54
N GLU A 95 2.34 -1.75 -1.54
CA GLU A 95 3.20 -0.86 -2.32
C GLU A 95 4.62 -0.77 -1.74
N MET A 96 4.75 -0.82 -0.42
CA MET A 96 6.06 -0.90 0.22
C MET A 96 6.77 -2.25 -0.02
N ILE A 97 6.04 -3.37 -0.12
CA ILE A 97 6.61 -4.66 -0.58
C ILE A 97 7.17 -4.52 -2.00
N ASN A 98 6.50 -3.80 -2.90
CA ASN A 98 7.03 -3.53 -4.23
C ASN A 98 8.33 -2.72 -4.17
N ALA A 99 8.42 -1.72 -3.27
CA ALA A 99 9.64 -0.97 -3.03
C ALA A 99 10.78 -1.85 -2.50
N LEU A 100 10.49 -2.75 -1.55
CA LEU A 100 11.44 -3.75 -1.06
C LEU A 100 11.93 -4.67 -2.19
N GLU A 101 11.04 -5.13 -3.07
CA GLU A 101 11.43 -5.99 -4.21
C GLU A 101 12.36 -5.26 -5.18
N PHE A 102 12.11 -3.97 -5.44
CA PHE A 102 13.00 -3.14 -6.24
C PHE A 102 14.37 -2.99 -5.57
N LEU A 103 14.40 -2.59 -4.30
CA LEU A 103 15.64 -2.40 -3.56
C LEU A 103 16.43 -3.69 -3.38
N TYR A 104 15.76 -4.81 -3.14
CA TYR A 104 16.40 -6.12 -2.96
C TYR A 104 17.16 -6.61 -4.21
N LYS A 105 16.76 -6.14 -5.41
CA LYS A 105 17.47 -6.46 -6.66
C LYS A 105 18.75 -5.64 -6.83
N ASP A 106 18.76 -4.41 -6.33
CA ASP A 106 19.77 -3.40 -6.66
C ASP A 106 20.69 -3.04 -5.47
N ARG A 107 20.44 -3.61 -4.27
CA ARG A 107 21.11 -3.25 -3.02
C ARG A 107 21.54 -4.47 -2.21
N ASP A 108 22.23 -4.21 -1.11
CA ASP A 108 22.63 -5.25 -0.16
C ASP A 108 21.41 -5.99 0.41
N LYS A 109 21.35 -7.30 0.19
CA LYS A 109 20.19 -8.12 0.53
C LYS A 109 19.97 -8.22 2.04
N GLN A 110 21.04 -8.19 2.84
CA GLN A 110 20.92 -8.28 4.30
C GLN A 110 20.34 -6.98 4.85
N PHE A 111 20.81 -5.84 4.36
CA PHE A 111 20.25 -4.54 4.68
C PHE A 111 18.75 -4.46 4.32
N ILE A 112 18.36 -4.89 3.12
CA ILE A 112 16.94 -4.87 2.72
C ILE A 112 16.08 -5.83 3.55
N LEU A 113 16.62 -6.97 3.98
CA LEU A 113 15.92 -7.86 4.92
C LEU A 113 15.74 -7.20 6.30
N GLN A 114 16.75 -6.47 6.78
CA GLN A 114 16.64 -5.70 8.03
C GLN A 114 15.58 -4.60 7.92
N VAL A 115 15.51 -3.90 6.77
CA VAL A 115 14.44 -2.93 6.49
C VAL A 115 13.07 -3.59 6.50
N ALA A 116 12.94 -4.77 5.89
CA ALA A 116 11.67 -5.50 5.85
C ALA A 116 11.24 -5.99 7.23
N ASP A 117 12.18 -6.45 8.07
CA ASP A 117 11.91 -6.84 9.46
C ASP A 117 11.41 -5.61 10.27
N TYR A 118 12.06 -4.45 10.15
CA TYR A 118 11.61 -3.21 10.79
C TYR A 118 10.22 -2.77 10.31
N MET A 119 9.99 -2.81 8.99
CA MET A 119 8.69 -2.52 8.40
C MET A 119 7.61 -3.45 8.98
N PHE A 120 7.90 -4.72 9.16
CA PHE A 120 6.96 -5.68 9.75
C PHE A 120 6.62 -5.32 11.20
N GLU A 121 7.62 -5.01 12.03
CA GLU A 121 7.41 -4.59 13.43
C GLU A 121 6.54 -3.33 13.53
N GLN A 122 6.82 -2.31 12.71
CA GLN A 122 6.04 -1.07 12.71
C GLN A 122 4.61 -1.29 12.20
N ALA A 123 4.44 -2.15 11.19
CA ALA A 123 3.11 -2.49 10.68
C ALA A 123 2.29 -3.32 11.67
N GLU A 124 2.91 -4.20 12.46
CA GLU A 124 2.23 -4.92 13.55
C GLU A 124 1.74 -3.95 14.64
N GLN A 125 2.58 -2.98 15.04
CA GLN A 125 2.20 -1.96 16.02
C GLN A 125 1.03 -1.10 15.52
N ALA A 126 1.04 -0.73 14.24
CA ALA A 126 -0.03 0.06 13.64
C ALA A 126 -1.42 -0.63 13.68
N LEU A 127 -1.48 -1.96 13.90
CA LEU A 127 -2.75 -2.69 14.02
C LEU A 127 -3.61 -2.16 15.17
N GLU A 128 -3.01 -1.61 16.23
CA GLU A 128 -3.72 -1.00 17.37
C GLU A 128 -4.60 0.19 16.96
N SER A 129 -4.31 0.81 15.82
CA SER A 129 -5.11 1.92 15.27
C SER A 129 -6.38 1.48 14.55
N PHE A 130 -6.61 0.17 14.36
CA PHE A 130 -7.73 -0.35 13.57
C PHE A 130 -8.79 -1.02 14.44
N GLU A 131 -10.06 -0.87 14.04
CA GLU A 131 -11.18 -1.59 14.68
C GLU A 131 -11.20 -3.08 14.37
N GLU A 132 -11.18 -3.44 13.08
CA GLU A 132 -11.16 -4.84 12.64
C GLU A 132 -9.85 -5.23 11.95
N GLY A 133 -9.18 -4.28 11.28
CA GLY A 133 -7.83 -4.46 10.72
C GLY A 133 -7.69 -5.61 9.71
N TRP A 134 -8.77 -6.15 9.15
CA TRP A 134 -8.73 -7.36 8.32
C TRP A 134 -7.83 -7.21 7.08
N ASP A 135 -8.05 -6.17 6.27
CA ASP A 135 -7.25 -5.86 5.08
C ASP A 135 -5.76 -5.64 5.43
N TRP A 136 -5.51 -4.94 6.54
CA TRP A 136 -4.16 -4.71 7.06
C TRP A 136 -3.47 -6.02 7.45
N THR A 137 -4.20 -6.91 8.12
CA THR A 137 -3.70 -8.23 8.56
C THR A 137 -3.34 -9.11 7.36
N CYS A 138 -4.17 -9.13 6.31
CA CYS A 138 -3.85 -9.85 5.07
C CYS A 138 -2.58 -9.29 4.39
N ALA A 139 -2.38 -7.98 4.44
CA ALA A 139 -1.18 -7.35 3.89
C ALA A 139 0.07 -7.64 4.74
N LEU A 140 -0.06 -7.64 6.07
CA LEU A 140 0.99 -8.07 7.02
C LEU A 140 1.43 -9.51 6.77
N GLU A 141 0.50 -10.43 6.56
CA GLU A 141 0.82 -11.83 6.21
C GLU A 141 1.62 -11.90 4.90
N SER A 142 1.27 -11.08 3.92
CA SER A 142 1.99 -11.02 2.65
C SER A 142 3.44 -10.51 2.81
N LEU A 143 3.66 -9.51 3.68
CA LEU A 143 5.00 -9.04 4.04
C LEU A 143 5.81 -10.13 4.74
N LYS A 144 5.20 -10.80 5.72
CA LYS A 144 5.82 -11.91 6.46
C LYS A 144 6.25 -13.04 5.53
N ASP A 145 5.37 -13.42 4.59
CA ASP A 145 5.67 -14.42 3.57
C ASP A 145 6.80 -13.98 2.65
N TRP A 146 6.82 -12.70 2.23
CA TRP A 146 7.91 -12.14 1.44
C TRP A 146 9.25 -12.26 2.19
N ILE A 147 9.31 -11.83 3.46
CA ILE A 147 10.52 -11.90 4.30
C ILE A 147 11.01 -13.35 4.41
N ARG A 148 10.12 -14.29 4.75
CA ARG A 148 10.45 -15.71 4.87
C ARG A 148 11.03 -16.25 3.58
N ASN A 149 10.39 -15.97 2.45
CA ASN A 149 10.81 -16.45 1.14
C ASN A 149 12.17 -15.89 0.72
N LYS A 150 12.48 -14.64 1.05
CA LYS A 150 13.78 -14.02 0.75
C LYS A 150 14.90 -14.52 1.67
N LYS A 151 14.62 -14.76 2.96
CA LYS A 151 15.58 -15.34 3.92
C LYS A 151 16.01 -16.76 3.50
N ILE A 152 15.09 -17.57 2.97
CA ILE A 152 15.43 -18.92 2.46
C ILE A 152 16.42 -18.84 1.29
N LYS A 153 16.29 -17.83 0.40
CA LYS A 153 17.16 -17.66 -0.78
C LYS A 153 18.53 -17.03 -0.47
N CYS A 154 18.73 -16.53 0.74
CA CYS A 154 20.00 -15.97 1.21
C CYS A 154 20.89 -16.98 1.94
N LYS A 155 20.37 -18.18 2.25
CA LYS A 155 21.14 -19.32 2.77
C LYS A 155 21.71 -20.12 1.61
#